data_AF-A0A853DP82-F1
#
_entry.id   AF-A0A853DP82-F1
#
_cell.length_a   1.000
_cell.length_b   1.000
_cell.length_c   1.000
_cell.angle_alpha   90.00
_cell.angle_beta   90.00
_cell.angle_gamma   90.00
#
_symmetry.space_group_name_H-M   'P 1'
#
loop_
_entity.id
_entity.type
_entity.pdbx_description
1 polymer ?
#
loop_
_entity_poly.entity_id
_entity_poly.type
_entity_poly.pdbx_seq_one_letter_code
_entity_poly.pdbx_strand_id
1 'polypeptide(L)'
;MVIAIRRAAGAVIGITALTALAAGPAQAAQPHPDASTQTAHAPAAVQHADSQVWTLYTGSAGASFRANSSNTATFVARPGTGYQFTGVLGSGSTAGWVQATSGTYTGQWISAYSVTTTNPAQPLGSGAGSSAVVSTPNVTRYVVTGWATPNIRASYSYRSAIVATVKQGVAFTGTYVNYAWFRITSGTYAGRFISTAMLQTSPNQASYNGVMPAAEMCAADSALGTSWEPTTPRYLACGARDSLANMNAAFKATFGYNLSISEAYRPLVKQQFYYDLLGSQAAVPGTSNHGLGQAIDFDTQTTKGGSTSIYYWGTPQDKWLTANALNWGFQRPKEYSTPGVGEYWHYTFVG
;
A
#
# COMPACT_ATOMS: atom_id res chain seq x y z
N MET A 1 -8.64 11.52 5.53
CA MET A 1 -9.88 10.78 5.21
C MET A 1 -11.05 11.41 5.94
N VAL A 2 -11.78 12.32 5.28
CA VAL A 2 -13.11 12.76 5.76
C VAL A 2 -14.05 12.39 4.64
N ILE A 3 -14.81 11.31 4.84
CA ILE A 3 -15.82 10.86 3.88
C ILE A 3 -17.03 11.79 4.02
N ALA A 4 -17.44 12.38 2.89
CA ALA A 4 -18.65 13.18 2.80
C ALA A 4 -19.88 12.31 3.08
N ILE A 5 -20.52 12.54 4.22
CA ILE A 5 -21.82 11.95 4.56
C ILE A 5 -22.89 12.72 3.79
N ARG A 6 -23.53 12.06 2.81
CA ARG A 6 -24.79 12.59 2.24
C ARG A 6 -25.88 12.52 3.32
N ARG A 7 -26.33 13.68 3.79
CA ARG A 7 -27.55 13.82 4.59
C ARG A 7 -28.76 13.65 3.67
N ALA A 8 -29.58 12.64 3.94
CA ALA A 8 -30.95 12.58 3.41
C ALA A 8 -31.86 13.40 4.34
N ALA A 9 -32.50 14.44 3.79
CA ALA A 9 -33.57 15.18 4.44
C ALA A 9 -34.88 14.36 4.39
N GLY A 10 -35.66 14.39 5.46
CA GLY A 10 -36.87 13.58 5.62
C GLY A 10 -38.18 14.25 5.20
N ALA A 11 -39.25 13.43 5.21
CA ALA A 11 -40.64 13.77 5.56
C ALA A 11 -41.41 12.43 5.75
N VAL A 12 -41.82 12.07 6.97
CA VAL A 12 -43.16 12.19 7.59
C VAL A 12 -44.19 11.12 7.18
N ILE A 13 -44.46 10.25 8.18
CA ILE A 13 -45.73 9.66 8.68
C ILE A 13 -46.77 9.09 7.69
N GLY A 14 -47.08 7.81 7.88
CA GLY A 14 -48.31 7.16 7.46
C GLY A 14 -48.47 5.76 8.09
N ILE A 15 -49.27 5.66 9.15
CA ILE A 15 -49.75 4.41 9.77
C ILE A 15 -50.72 3.72 8.78
N THR A 16 -50.71 2.39 8.64
CA THR A 16 -51.81 1.43 8.99
C THR A 16 -51.59 0.03 8.35
N ALA A 17 -51.97 -1.00 9.12
CA ALA A 17 -52.53 -2.31 8.76
C ALA A 17 -51.61 -3.47 8.31
N LEU A 18 -51.45 -4.42 9.24
CA LEU A 18 -51.30 -5.85 9.00
C LEU A 18 -52.41 -6.38 8.07
N THR A 19 -52.05 -7.21 7.09
CA THR A 19 -52.84 -8.40 6.71
C THR A 19 -51.90 -9.47 6.12
N ALA A 20 -52.05 -10.69 6.63
CA ALA A 20 -51.37 -11.88 6.14
C ALA A 20 -52.15 -12.49 4.97
N LEU A 21 -51.43 -13.03 3.98
CA LEU A 21 -51.96 -14.00 3.01
C LEU A 21 -50.90 -15.07 2.76
N ALA A 22 -51.32 -16.32 2.97
CA ALA A 22 -50.55 -17.53 2.76
C ALA A 22 -50.74 -18.06 1.33
N ALA A 23 -49.67 -18.65 0.77
CA ALA A 23 -49.67 -19.68 -0.27
C ALA A 23 -48.35 -20.45 -0.06
N GLY A 24 -48.33 -21.75 0.26
CA GLY A 24 -48.69 -22.88 -0.60
C GLY A 24 -47.39 -23.45 -1.22
N PRO A 25 -47.05 -24.74 -1.03
CA PRO A 25 -45.69 -25.25 -1.25
C PRO A 25 -45.42 -25.53 -2.74
N ALA A 26 -44.19 -25.30 -3.20
CA ALA A 26 -43.72 -25.75 -4.51
C ALA A 26 -42.82 -26.98 -4.35
N GLN A 27 -43.27 -28.05 -5.01
CA GLN A 27 -42.70 -29.39 -5.09
C GLN A 27 -41.28 -29.41 -5.68
N ALA A 28 -40.48 -30.37 -5.22
CA ALA A 28 -39.14 -30.70 -5.69
C ALA A 28 -39.11 -31.26 -7.13
N ALA A 29 -37.98 -31.00 -7.81
CA ALA A 29 -37.43 -31.85 -8.86
C ALA A 29 -36.02 -32.27 -8.46
N GLN A 30 -35.74 -33.55 -8.72
CA GLN A 30 -34.71 -34.43 -8.16
C GLN A 30 -33.39 -34.42 -9.00
N PRO A 31 -32.33 -35.13 -8.56
CA PRO A 31 -30.91 -34.78 -8.71
C PRO A 31 -30.19 -35.57 -9.82
N HIS A 32 -28.91 -35.26 -10.06
CA HIS A 32 -27.86 -36.23 -10.43
C HIS A 32 -26.44 -35.62 -10.29
N PRO A 33 -25.36 -36.43 -10.22
CA PRO A 33 -24.47 -36.48 -9.06
C PRO A 33 -23.00 -36.16 -9.39
N ASP A 34 -22.28 -35.61 -8.42
CA ASP A 34 -21.08 -36.24 -7.84
C ASP A 34 -20.44 -35.26 -6.87
N ALA A 35 -20.69 -35.54 -5.59
CA ALA A 35 -19.95 -34.97 -4.48
C ALA A 35 -18.77 -35.90 -4.18
N SER A 36 -17.55 -35.46 -4.53
CA SER A 36 -16.41 -35.79 -3.67
C SER A 36 -16.24 -34.65 -2.68
N THR A 37 -16.56 -34.94 -1.43
CA THR A 37 -16.46 -34.10 -0.23
C THR A 37 -15.23 -33.19 -0.20
N GLN A 38 -15.43 -31.89 -0.42
CA GLN A 38 -14.63 -30.86 0.24
C GLN A 38 -15.54 -30.15 1.22
N THR A 39 -15.37 -30.48 2.49
CA THR A 39 -15.79 -29.60 3.59
C THR A 39 -15.29 -28.20 3.28
N ALA A 40 -16.21 -27.28 3.00
CA ALA A 40 -15.92 -25.87 2.96
C ALA A 40 -15.40 -25.48 4.36
N HIS A 41 -14.08 -25.42 4.50
CA HIS A 41 -13.48 -24.69 5.60
C HIS A 41 -13.89 -23.23 5.40
N ALA A 42 -14.91 -22.81 6.13
CA ALA A 42 -15.03 -21.41 6.49
C ALA A 42 -13.64 -20.98 7.00
N PRO A 43 -13.03 -19.92 6.46
CA PRO A 43 -11.76 -19.44 7.00
C PRO A 43 -11.99 -19.23 8.49
N ALA A 44 -11.15 -19.89 9.30
CA ALA A 44 -11.19 -19.76 10.74
C ALA A 44 -11.29 -18.27 11.07
N ALA A 45 -12.32 -17.90 11.82
CA ALA A 45 -12.40 -16.57 12.40
C ALA A 45 -11.10 -16.36 13.16
N VAL A 46 -10.25 -15.48 12.62
CA VAL A 46 -9.08 -15.00 13.33
C VAL A 46 -9.64 -14.35 14.58
N GLN A 47 -9.37 -14.96 15.74
CA GLN A 47 -9.66 -14.30 17.00
C GLN A 47 -8.79 -13.02 17.03
N HIS A 48 -9.43 -11.88 16.83
CA HIS A 48 -8.79 -10.58 16.91
C HIS A 48 -8.47 -10.30 18.37
N ALA A 49 -7.20 -10.42 18.73
CA ALA A 49 -6.73 -9.92 20.01
C ALA A 49 -6.75 -8.38 19.96
N ASP A 50 -7.71 -7.78 20.66
CA ASP A 50 -7.82 -6.34 20.98
C ASP A 50 -6.64 -5.82 21.85
N SER A 51 -5.45 -6.42 21.75
CA SER A 51 -4.35 -6.27 22.71
C SER A 51 -2.95 -6.42 22.10
N GLN A 52 -2.80 -6.40 20.77
CA GLN A 52 -1.47 -6.44 20.17
C GLN A 52 -0.70 -5.15 20.46
N VAL A 53 0.34 -5.29 21.28
CA VAL A 53 1.30 -4.21 21.57
C VAL A 53 2.35 -4.17 20.45
N TRP A 54 2.48 -3.01 19.81
CA TRP A 54 3.43 -2.78 18.72
C TRP A 54 4.65 -2.03 19.23
N THR A 55 5.84 -2.39 18.77
CA THR A 55 7.00 -1.49 18.81
C THR A 55 6.90 -0.52 17.63
N LEU A 56 6.94 0.78 17.92
CA LEU A 56 6.63 1.85 16.99
C LEU A 56 7.67 2.97 17.07
N TYR A 57 7.75 3.74 15.99
CA TYR A 57 8.60 4.89 15.81
C TYR A 57 7.80 6.03 15.17
N THR A 58 8.03 7.28 15.57
CA THR A 58 7.44 8.44 14.88
C THR A 58 7.98 8.57 13.46
N GLY A 59 7.11 8.53 12.46
CA GLY A 59 7.47 8.49 11.03
C GLY A 59 7.91 9.83 10.43
N SER A 60 7.66 10.94 11.12
CA SER A 60 8.03 12.28 10.66
C SER A 60 8.20 13.25 11.82
N ALA A 61 8.83 14.40 11.55
CA ALA A 61 9.00 15.47 12.52
C ALA A 61 7.67 16.10 12.96
N GLY A 62 6.60 15.92 12.19
CA GLY A 62 5.25 16.39 12.49
C GLY A 62 4.42 15.46 13.38
N ALA A 63 4.89 14.23 13.63
CA ALA A 63 4.20 13.25 14.46
C ALA A 63 4.01 13.78 15.88
N SER A 64 2.76 13.85 16.35
CA SER A 64 2.37 14.59 17.55
C SER A 64 1.61 13.70 18.52
N PHE A 65 2.09 13.62 19.76
CA PHE A 65 1.32 13.07 20.88
C PHE A 65 0.30 14.08 21.38
N ARG A 66 -0.85 13.57 21.81
CA ARG A 66 -2.02 14.33 22.26
C ARG A 66 -2.67 13.68 23.47
N ALA A 67 -3.41 14.51 24.21
CA ALA A 67 -4.07 14.12 25.46
C ALA A 67 -5.16 13.04 25.28
N ASN A 68 -5.77 12.96 24.10
CA ASN A 68 -6.76 11.93 23.76
C ASN A 68 -6.76 11.65 22.25
N SER A 69 -7.54 10.68 21.81
CA SER A 69 -7.67 10.19 20.44
C SER A 69 -8.45 11.15 19.51
N SER A 70 -8.05 12.42 19.45
CA SER A 70 -8.66 13.43 18.58
C SER A 70 -7.62 14.42 18.02
N ASN A 71 -7.83 14.86 16.77
CA ASN A 71 -6.98 15.86 16.14
C ASN A 71 -7.11 17.25 16.77
N THR A 72 -8.21 17.51 17.48
CA THR A 72 -8.44 18.75 18.24
C THR A 72 -8.01 18.62 19.70
N ALA A 73 -7.58 17.43 20.13
CA ALA A 73 -7.09 17.22 21.49
C ALA A 73 -5.85 18.06 21.76
N THR A 74 -5.69 18.44 23.04
CA THR A 74 -4.54 19.17 23.55
C THR A 74 -3.25 18.52 23.08
N PHE A 75 -2.42 19.33 22.43
CA PHE A 75 -1.09 18.94 22.01
C PHE A 75 -0.23 18.64 23.25
N VAL A 76 0.46 17.51 23.24
CA VAL A 76 1.37 17.11 24.33
C VAL A 76 2.81 17.31 23.91
N ALA A 77 3.24 16.68 22.81
CA ALA A 77 4.62 16.74 22.37
C ALA A 77 4.81 16.37 20.90
N ARG A 78 5.94 16.81 20.34
CA ARG A 78 6.51 16.39 19.04
C ARG A 78 7.94 15.95 19.28
N PRO A 79 8.20 14.65 19.45
CA PRO A 79 9.55 14.16 19.77
C PRO A 79 10.48 14.12 18.53
N GLY A 80 10.01 14.55 17.36
CA GLY A 80 10.75 14.44 16.11
C GLY A 80 10.62 13.06 15.45
N THR A 81 11.28 12.85 14.31
CA THR A 81 11.29 11.57 13.59
C THR A 81 12.13 10.53 14.35
N GLY A 82 11.66 9.30 14.43
CA GLY A 82 12.42 8.16 14.95
C GLY A 82 12.32 7.92 16.46
N TYR A 83 11.46 8.65 17.17
CA TYR A 83 11.19 8.39 18.58
C TYR A 83 10.52 7.03 18.75
N GLN A 84 11.19 6.11 19.45
CA GLN A 84 10.73 4.75 19.68
C GLN A 84 9.81 4.68 20.92
N PHE A 85 8.73 3.92 20.82
CA PHE A 85 7.83 3.61 21.92
C PHE A 85 7.07 2.30 21.64
N THR A 86 6.38 1.75 22.63
CA THR A 86 5.36 0.72 22.39
C THR A 86 3.96 1.29 22.51
N GLY A 87 3.00 0.74 21.77
CA GLY A 87 1.62 1.20 21.86
C GLY A 87 0.59 0.19 21.39
N VAL A 88 -0.66 0.41 21.80
CA VAL A 88 -1.83 -0.38 21.40
C VAL A 88 -2.67 0.46 20.46
N LEU A 89 -3.12 -0.15 19.37
CA LEU A 89 -4.02 0.51 18.43
C LEU A 89 -5.41 0.64 19.06
N GLY A 90 -5.99 1.84 18.99
CA GLY A 90 -7.35 2.09 19.45
C GLY A 90 -8.39 1.43 18.54
N SER A 91 -9.47 0.94 19.14
CA SER A 91 -10.64 0.38 18.45
C SER A 91 -11.87 1.27 18.67
N GLY A 92 -12.94 1.00 17.91
CA GLY A 92 -14.20 1.74 18.01
C GLY A 92 -14.02 3.26 17.85
N SER A 93 -14.41 4.03 18.86
CA SER A 93 -14.31 5.50 18.86
C SER A 93 -12.87 6.05 18.88
N THR A 94 -11.88 5.19 19.18
CA THR A 94 -10.46 5.55 19.22
C THR A 94 -9.69 5.04 17.99
N ALA A 95 -10.39 4.45 17.02
CA ALA A 95 -9.79 3.95 15.79
C ALA A 95 -9.00 5.04 15.06
N GLY A 96 -7.78 4.70 14.64
CA GLY A 96 -6.86 5.62 13.94
C GLY A 96 -5.86 6.30 14.85
N TRP A 97 -5.91 5.97 16.13
CA TRP A 97 -4.97 6.42 17.15
C TRP A 97 -4.27 5.23 17.80
N VAL A 98 -3.05 5.45 18.24
CA VAL A 98 -2.28 4.53 19.07
C VAL A 98 -2.13 5.16 20.44
N GLN A 99 -2.48 4.42 21.49
CA GLN A 99 -2.14 4.81 22.85
C GLN A 99 -0.75 4.28 23.19
N ALA A 100 0.17 5.15 23.56
CA ALA A 100 1.50 4.74 24.00
C ALA A 100 1.40 3.97 25.33
N THR A 101 2.04 2.80 25.38
CA THR A 101 2.13 1.94 26.56
C THR A 101 3.53 1.93 27.19
N SER A 102 4.50 2.58 26.55
CA SER A 102 5.84 2.78 27.13
C SER A 102 6.47 4.11 26.69
N GLY A 103 7.59 4.46 27.32
CA GLY A 103 8.34 5.69 27.07
C GLY A 103 7.73 6.92 27.77
N THR A 104 8.31 8.10 27.49
CA THR A 104 7.98 9.37 28.14
C THR A 104 6.51 9.79 27.99
N TYR A 105 5.84 9.32 26.93
CA TYR A 105 4.46 9.69 26.60
C TYR A 105 3.44 8.59 26.88
N THR A 106 3.75 7.68 27.81
CA THR A 106 2.82 6.60 28.22
C THR A 106 1.44 7.18 28.59
N GLY A 107 0.38 6.55 28.09
CA GLY A 107 -1.02 6.97 28.25
C GLY A 107 -1.50 8.00 27.22
N GLN A 108 -0.59 8.66 26.49
CA GLN A 108 -0.91 9.65 25.46
C GLN A 108 -1.20 9.00 24.12
N TRP A 109 -1.83 9.76 23.23
CA TRP A 109 -2.34 9.27 21.95
C TRP A 109 -1.62 9.89 20.78
N ILE A 110 -1.28 9.09 19.77
CA ILE A 110 -0.67 9.55 18.53
C ILE A 110 -1.40 8.96 17.34
N SER A 111 -1.49 9.72 16.24
CA SER A 111 -2.15 9.22 15.04
C SER A 111 -1.42 8.01 14.47
N ALA A 112 -2.15 6.92 14.21
CA ALA A 112 -1.62 5.70 13.60
C ALA A 112 -1.00 5.96 12.20
N TYR A 113 -1.39 7.06 11.55
CA TYR A 113 -0.87 7.52 10.27
C TYR A 113 0.55 8.10 10.35
N SER A 114 0.96 8.53 11.55
CA SER A 114 2.22 9.23 11.78
C SER A 114 3.30 8.35 12.40
N VAL A 115 3.06 7.04 12.51
CA VAL A 115 3.95 6.08 13.17
C VAL A 115 4.24 4.89 12.27
N THR A 116 5.39 4.27 12.48
CA THR A 116 5.91 3.14 11.71
C THR A 116 6.45 2.09 12.67
N THR A 117 6.44 0.81 12.28
CA THR A 117 7.05 -0.29 13.06
C THR A 117 8.55 -0.40 12.86
N THR A 118 9.10 0.34 11.90
CA THR A 118 10.53 0.39 11.58
C THR A 118 11.10 1.76 11.90
N ASN A 119 12.32 1.80 12.45
CA ASN A 119 12.98 3.04 12.81
C ASN A 119 13.29 3.90 11.55
N PRO A 120 12.70 5.09 11.40
CA PRO A 120 12.98 6.00 10.29
C PRO A 120 14.29 6.80 10.44
N ALA A 121 15.09 6.56 11.49
CA ALA A 121 16.35 7.27 11.71
C ALA A 121 17.39 6.97 10.62
N GLN A 122 17.65 8.04 9.86
CA GLN A 122 18.70 8.33 8.87
C GLN A 122 18.54 7.73 7.46
N PRO A 123 18.35 8.60 6.44
CA PRO A 123 18.55 8.22 5.04
C PRO A 123 20.03 7.86 4.83
N LEU A 124 20.29 6.74 4.14
CA LEU A 124 21.41 6.78 3.21
C LEU A 124 21.06 7.89 2.21
N GLY A 125 21.97 8.87 2.11
CA GLY A 125 21.68 10.19 1.59
C GLY A 125 21.08 10.23 0.20
N SER A 126 20.82 11.45 -0.25
CA SER A 126 20.51 11.86 -1.62
C SER A 126 21.58 11.46 -2.66
N GLY A 127 22.38 10.43 -2.40
CA GLY A 127 23.20 9.78 -3.38
C GLY A 127 22.31 9.20 -4.47
N ALA A 128 22.28 9.89 -5.60
CA ALA A 128 22.44 9.22 -6.88
C ALA A 128 23.68 8.31 -6.77
N GLY A 129 23.48 7.13 -6.20
CA GLY A 129 24.52 6.14 -5.95
C GLY A 129 24.92 5.55 -7.29
N SER A 130 26.02 6.11 -7.80
CA SER A 130 26.83 5.70 -8.94
C SER A 130 26.54 4.31 -9.52
N SER A 131 26.44 4.28 -10.85
CA SER A 131 26.44 3.13 -11.76
C SER A 131 27.70 2.24 -11.71
N ALA A 132 28.30 2.02 -10.54
CA ALA A 132 29.44 1.13 -10.40
C ALA A 132 28.94 -0.33 -10.38
N VAL A 133 29.29 -1.07 -11.42
CA VAL A 133 29.10 -2.51 -11.52
C VAL A 133 30.01 -3.17 -10.48
N VAL A 134 29.47 -3.47 -9.31
CA VAL A 134 30.13 -4.37 -8.35
C VAL A 134 29.69 -5.78 -8.74
N SER A 135 30.61 -6.61 -9.22
CA SER A 135 30.35 -8.04 -9.37
C SER A 135 30.08 -8.62 -7.98
N THR A 136 28.80 -8.78 -7.65
CA THR A 136 28.41 -9.44 -6.41
C THR A 136 28.53 -10.95 -6.58
N PRO A 137 28.86 -11.70 -5.51
CA PRO A 137 28.69 -13.15 -5.51
C PRO A 137 27.26 -13.50 -5.92
N ASN A 138 27.08 -14.68 -6.52
CA ASN A 138 25.74 -15.20 -6.75
C ASN A 138 25.01 -15.33 -5.42
N VAL A 139 23.85 -14.69 -5.33
CA VAL A 139 22.95 -14.77 -4.17
C VAL A 139 21.59 -15.26 -4.60
N THR A 140 20.86 -15.88 -3.67
CA THR A 140 19.45 -16.24 -3.87
C THR A 140 18.54 -15.18 -3.28
N ARG A 141 17.50 -14.80 -4.01
CA ARG A 141 16.46 -13.86 -3.61
C ARG A 141 15.07 -14.37 -4.00
N TYR A 142 14.06 -13.92 -3.28
CA TYR A 142 12.68 -14.39 -3.41
C TYR A 142 11.75 -13.27 -3.82
N VAL A 143 10.81 -13.57 -4.71
CA VAL A 143 9.66 -12.71 -5.00
C VAL A 143 8.64 -12.88 -3.89
N VAL A 144 8.30 -11.81 -3.17
CA VAL A 144 7.36 -11.88 -2.02
C VAL A 144 6.03 -11.17 -2.23
N THR A 145 5.83 -10.55 -3.40
CA THR A 145 4.56 -9.87 -3.71
C THR A 145 3.51 -10.88 -4.19
N GLY A 146 2.35 -10.89 -3.51
CA GLY A 146 1.24 -11.80 -3.80
C GLY A 146 0.22 -11.27 -4.81
N TRP A 147 0.11 -9.94 -4.93
CA TRP A 147 -0.86 -9.28 -5.81
C TRP A 147 -0.21 -8.69 -7.07
N ALA A 148 1.06 -8.30 -7.00
CA ALA A 148 1.80 -7.90 -8.19
C ALA A 148 2.30 -9.12 -8.95
N THR A 149 2.45 -8.99 -10.27
CA THR A 149 3.12 -9.97 -11.11
C THR A 149 4.42 -9.36 -11.65
N PRO A 150 5.56 -9.51 -10.94
CA PRO A 150 6.79 -8.86 -11.33
C PRO A 150 7.23 -9.24 -12.75
N ASN A 151 7.71 -8.24 -13.48
CA ASN A 151 8.23 -8.40 -14.82
C ASN A 151 9.67 -8.90 -14.80
N ILE A 152 9.93 -9.93 -15.59
CA ILE A 152 11.28 -10.28 -16.04
C ILE A 152 11.51 -9.59 -17.36
N ARG A 153 12.67 -8.96 -17.50
CA ARG A 153 13.02 -8.13 -18.65
C ARG A 153 14.21 -8.64 -19.42
N ALA A 154 14.22 -8.35 -20.72
CA ALA A 154 15.30 -8.69 -21.63
C ALA A 154 16.61 -7.94 -21.30
N SER A 155 16.53 -6.73 -20.75
CA SER A 155 17.66 -5.92 -20.31
C SER A 155 17.34 -5.20 -18.99
N TYR A 156 18.33 -4.61 -18.33
CA TYR A 156 18.19 -3.87 -17.06
C TYR A 156 17.58 -2.46 -17.28
N SER A 157 16.42 -2.41 -17.92
CA SER A 157 15.69 -1.17 -18.22
C SER A 157 14.18 -1.41 -18.25
N TYR A 158 13.41 -0.50 -17.65
CA TYR A 158 11.94 -0.53 -17.64
C TYR A 158 11.31 -0.36 -19.02
N ARG A 159 12.09 0.10 -20.01
CA ARG A 159 11.64 0.20 -21.41
C ARG A 159 11.98 -1.04 -22.24
N SER A 160 12.79 -1.95 -21.70
CA SER A 160 13.12 -3.19 -22.40
C SER A 160 11.94 -4.17 -22.36
N ALA A 161 11.89 -5.07 -23.34
CA ALA A 161 10.81 -6.03 -23.48
C ALA A 161 10.63 -6.86 -22.21
N ILE A 162 9.37 -7.00 -21.79
CA ILE A 162 8.94 -7.95 -20.76
C ILE A 162 8.95 -9.33 -21.42
N VAL A 163 9.78 -10.25 -20.90
CA VAL A 163 9.92 -11.61 -21.45
C VAL A 163 9.08 -12.62 -20.68
N ALA A 164 8.73 -12.32 -19.44
CA ALA A 164 7.84 -13.12 -18.60
C ALA A 164 7.34 -12.29 -17.42
N THR A 165 6.28 -12.78 -16.77
CA THR A 165 5.89 -12.35 -15.42
C THR A 165 6.04 -13.52 -14.46
N VAL A 166 6.26 -13.23 -13.18
CA VAL A 166 6.45 -14.26 -12.15
C VAL A 166 5.49 -14.11 -10.99
N LYS A 167 5.26 -15.23 -10.30
CA LYS A 167 4.39 -15.32 -9.12
C LYS A 167 5.19 -15.18 -7.84
N GLN A 168 4.49 -14.93 -6.74
CA GLN A 168 5.02 -15.01 -5.39
C GLN A 168 5.75 -16.34 -5.13
N GLY A 169 6.79 -16.28 -4.30
CA GLY A 169 7.56 -17.43 -3.80
C GLY A 169 8.68 -17.89 -4.73
N VAL A 170 8.74 -17.41 -5.97
CA VAL A 170 9.80 -17.77 -6.92
C VAL A 170 11.16 -17.29 -6.40
N ALA A 171 12.14 -18.19 -6.39
CA ALA A 171 13.52 -17.91 -6.04
C ALA A 171 14.38 -17.69 -7.29
N PHE A 172 15.25 -16.70 -7.26
CA PHE A 172 16.25 -16.44 -8.28
C PHE A 172 17.64 -16.45 -7.69
N THR A 173 18.56 -17.16 -8.34
CA THR A 173 19.99 -17.03 -8.09
C THR A 173 20.62 -16.13 -9.15
N GLY A 174 21.45 -15.20 -8.71
CA GLY A 174 22.03 -14.20 -9.60
C GLY A 174 22.88 -13.15 -8.90
N THR A 175 23.24 -12.11 -9.66
CA THR A 175 24.11 -11.02 -9.22
C THR A 175 23.39 -9.68 -9.36
N TYR A 176 23.61 -8.78 -8.42
CA TYR A 176 23.25 -7.38 -8.58
C TYR A 176 24.08 -6.73 -9.69
N VAL A 177 23.39 -6.08 -10.63
CA VAL A 177 24.02 -5.23 -11.65
C VAL A 177 24.26 -3.83 -11.07
N ASN A 178 23.26 -3.35 -10.33
CA ASN A 178 23.25 -2.12 -9.56
C ASN A 178 22.17 -2.25 -8.48
N TYR A 179 21.89 -1.16 -7.75
CA TYR A 179 20.88 -1.17 -6.70
C TYR A 179 19.45 -1.44 -7.20
N ALA A 180 19.16 -1.22 -8.49
CA ALA A 180 17.82 -1.34 -9.08
C ALA A 180 17.59 -2.66 -9.82
N TRP A 181 18.67 -3.31 -10.30
CA TRP A 181 18.58 -4.46 -11.19
C TRP A 181 19.38 -5.66 -10.73
N PHE A 182 18.73 -6.81 -10.79
CA PHE A 182 19.29 -8.12 -10.51
C PHE A 182 19.35 -8.93 -11.80
N ARG A 183 20.53 -9.46 -12.14
CA ARG A 183 20.73 -10.36 -13.27
C ARG A 183 20.59 -11.80 -12.80
N ILE A 184 19.63 -12.51 -13.36
CA ILE A 184 19.41 -13.93 -13.09
C ILE A 184 20.51 -14.74 -13.79
N THR A 185 21.19 -15.64 -13.09
CA THR A 185 22.33 -16.40 -13.62
C THR A 185 22.05 -17.88 -13.82
N SER A 186 20.91 -18.38 -13.35
CA SER A 186 20.54 -19.79 -13.45
C SER A 186 19.05 -19.99 -13.75
N GLY A 187 18.70 -21.21 -14.15
CA GLY A 187 17.33 -21.61 -14.47
C GLY A 187 16.80 -21.01 -15.79
N THR A 188 15.49 -21.11 -15.99
CA THR A 188 14.79 -20.75 -17.23
C THR A 188 15.01 -19.30 -17.66
N TYR A 189 15.28 -18.40 -16.72
CA TYR A 189 15.44 -16.97 -16.97
C TYR A 189 16.90 -16.50 -16.89
N ALA A 190 17.87 -17.42 -16.99
CA ALA A 190 19.29 -17.08 -17.00
C ALA A 190 19.59 -16.02 -18.08
N GLY A 191 20.35 -14.99 -17.72
CA GLY A 191 20.67 -13.85 -18.58
C GLY A 191 19.58 -12.77 -18.66
N ARG A 192 18.45 -12.94 -17.96
CA ARG A 192 17.38 -11.93 -17.86
C ARG A 192 17.50 -11.12 -16.57
N PHE A 193 16.68 -10.08 -16.47
CA PHE A 193 16.76 -9.09 -15.39
C PHE A 193 15.43 -8.94 -14.67
N ILE A 194 15.48 -8.74 -13.37
CA ILE A 194 14.34 -8.40 -12.52
C ILE A 194 14.71 -7.23 -11.61
N SER A 195 13.75 -6.36 -11.29
CA SER A 195 14.00 -5.26 -10.38
C SER A 195 14.29 -5.77 -8.97
N THR A 196 15.30 -5.21 -8.31
CA THR A 196 15.65 -5.53 -6.93
C THR A 196 14.55 -5.16 -5.94
N ALA A 197 13.72 -4.17 -6.24
CA ALA A 197 12.57 -3.80 -5.42
C ALA A 197 11.50 -4.90 -5.39
N MET A 198 11.59 -5.92 -6.25
CA MET A 198 10.73 -7.12 -6.25
C MET A 198 11.30 -8.29 -5.42
N LEU A 199 12.53 -8.15 -4.93
CA LEU A 199 13.33 -9.25 -4.40
C LEU A 199 13.66 -9.05 -2.93
N GLN A 200 13.49 -10.12 -2.15
CA GLN A 200 13.79 -10.15 -0.72
C GLN A 200 14.69 -11.32 -0.34
N THR A 201 15.27 -11.28 0.85
CA THR A 201 16.19 -12.32 1.34
C THR A 201 15.47 -13.54 1.92
N SER A 202 14.19 -13.43 2.23
CA SER A 202 13.33 -14.51 2.71
C SER A 202 12.05 -14.62 1.85
N PRO A 203 11.52 -15.84 1.62
CA PRO A 203 10.26 -16.04 0.91
C PRO A 203 9.03 -15.66 1.73
N ASN A 204 9.18 -15.43 3.04
CA ASN A 204 8.07 -15.09 3.92
C ASN A 204 7.68 -13.61 3.76
N GLN A 205 6.60 -13.34 3.01
CA GLN A 205 6.09 -11.99 2.79
C GLN A 205 5.83 -11.23 4.11
N ALA A 206 5.29 -11.90 5.13
CA ALA A 206 4.96 -11.27 6.40
C ALA A 206 6.20 -10.76 7.17
N SER A 207 7.39 -11.28 6.85
CA SER A 207 8.65 -10.78 7.45
C SER A 207 9.11 -9.42 6.88
N TYR A 208 8.47 -8.93 5.81
CA TYR A 208 8.77 -7.62 5.20
C TYR A 208 7.56 -6.71 5.11
N ASN A 209 6.37 -7.28 4.88
CA ASN A 209 5.17 -6.51 4.58
C ASN A 209 4.70 -5.67 5.77
N GLY A 210 4.89 -4.36 5.66
CA GLY A 210 4.57 -3.38 6.70
C GLY A 210 5.64 -3.28 7.79
N VAL A 211 6.79 -3.94 7.62
CA VAL A 211 7.95 -3.92 8.53
C VAL A 211 9.26 -3.76 7.76
N MET A 212 9.21 -3.15 6.57
CA MET A 212 10.35 -3.01 5.68
C MET A 212 11.47 -2.19 6.33
N PRO A 213 12.74 -2.64 6.32
CA PRO A 213 13.86 -1.91 6.89
C PRO A 213 14.00 -0.51 6.28
N ALA A 214 14.25 0.51 7.12
CA ALA A 214 14.37 1.89 6.64
C ALA A 214 15.52 2.09 5.63
N ALA A 215 16.58 1.29 5.74
CA ALA A 215 17.69 1.30 4.77
C ALA A 215 17.28 0.85 3.36
N GLU A 216 16.16 0.14 3.21
CA GLU A 216 15.63 -0.32 1.92
C GLU A 216 14.56 0.64 1.37
N MET A 217 14.12 1.59 2.20
CA MET A 217 13.10 2.58 1.86
C MET A 217 13.73 3.93 1.51
N CYS A 218 13.22 4.55 0.46
CA CYS A 218 13.60 5.89 0.04
C CYS A 218 12.40 6.81 0.06
N ALA A 219 12.61 8.04 0.54
CA ALA A 219 11.59 9.08 0.48
C ALA A 219 11.32 9.49 -0.97
N ALA A 220 10.04 9.56 -1.32
CA ALA A 220 9.54 10.18 -2.53
C ALA A 220 9.72 11.71 -2.45
N ASP A 221 9.78 12.35 -3.61
CA ASP A 221 9.90 13.81 -3.70
C ASP A 221 8.71 14.48 -3.01
N SER A 222 8.98 15.43 -2.10
CA SER A 222 7.94 16.21 -1.41
C SER A 222 7.02 16.96 -2.36
N ALA A 223 7.47 17.26 -3.58
CA ALA A 223 6.67 17.89 -4.61
C ALA A 223 5.53 17.00 -5.14
N LEU A 224 5.52 15.72 -4.76
CA LEU A 224 4.42 14.77 -5.01
C LEU A 224 3.34 14.80 -3.92
N GLY A 225 3.52 15.62 -2.88
CA GLY A 225 2.58 15.77 -1.79
C GLY A 225 1.25 16.33 -2.27
N THR A 226 0.17 15.84 -1.66
CA THR A 226 -1.18 16.34 -1.86
C THR A 226 -1.36 17.73 -1.22
N SER A 227 -2.42 18.46 -1.59
CA SER A 227 -2.67 19.82 -1.06
C SER A 227 -2.93 19.87 0.46
N TRP A 228 -3.59 18.84 1.00
CA TRP A 228 -3.87 18.62 2.43
C TRP A 228 -2.75 17.94 3.22
N GLU A 229 -1.80 17.28 2.57
CA GLU A 229 -0.64 16.66 3.22
C GLU A 229 0.65 16.94 2.42
N PRO A 230 1.00 18.22 2.20
CA PRO A 230 2.05 18.63 1.27
C PRO A 230 3.46 18.29 1.77
N THR A 231 3.61 18.06 3.08
CA THR A 231 4.89 17.79 3.74
C THR A 231 4.96 16.40 4.36
N THR A 232 3.92 15.57 4.21
CA THR A 232 3.92 14.20 4.71
C THR A 232 4.86 13.35 3.87
N PRO A 233 5.96 12.81 4.44
CA PRO A 233 6.89 12.00 3.69
C PRO A 233 6.21 10.68 3.29
N ARG A 234 6.45 10.28 2.05
CA ARG A 234 5.97 9.01 1.49
C ARG A 234 7.18 8.20 1.09
N TYR A 235 7.20 6.93 1.46
CA TYR A 235 8.34 6.06 1.23
C TYR A 235 7.96 4.96 0.23
N LEU A 236 8.92 4.54 -0.57
CA LEU A 236 8.84 3.33 -1.39
C LEU A 236 10.14 2.55 -1.24
N ALA A 237 10.13 1.28 -1.68
CA ALA A 237 11.37 0.59 -1.98
C ALA A 237 12.22 1.47 -2.93
N CYS A 238 13.52 1.62 -2.67
CA CYS A 238 14.33 2.63 -3.36
C CYS A 238 14.26 2.57 -4.89
N GLY A 239 14.30 1.37 -5.49
CA GLY A 239 14.13 1.20 -6.93
C GLY A 239 12.76 1.66 -7.46
N ALA A 240 11.69 1.42 -6.70
CA ALA A 240 10.35 1.90 -7.05
C ALA A 240 10.23 3.43 -6.90
N ARG A 241 10.88 4.02 -5.88
CA ARG A 241 10.97 5.47 -5.70
C ARG A 241 11.63 6.14 -6.90
N ASP A 242 12.76 5.63 -7.37
CA ASP A 242 13.49 6.21 -8.50
C ASP A 242 12.68 6.11 -9.81
N SER A 243 11.98 5.00 -10.00
CA SER A 243 11.03 4.84 -11.09
C SER A 243 9.88 5.87 -11.03
N LEU A 244 9.34 6.12 -9.83
CA LEU A 244 8.28 7.11 -9.62
C LEU A 244 8.77 8.53 -9.96
N ALA A 245 10.00 8.89 -9.59
CA ALA A 245 10.59 10.18 -9.94
C ALA A 245 10.67 10.38 -11.46
N ASN A 246 11.08 9.34 -12.20
CA ASN A 246 11.14 9.37 -13.67
C ASN A 246 9.75 9.44 -14.31
N MET A 247 8.76 8.73 -13.76
CA MET A 247 7.36 8.84 -14.21
C MET A 247 6.81 10.24 -13.97
N ASN A 248 7.08 10.83 -12.80
CA ASN A 248 6.67 12.20 -12.48
C ASN A 248 7.28 13.23 -13.44
N ALA A 249 8.56 13.09 -13.81
CA ALA A 249 9.19 13.99 -14.76
C ALA A 249 8.48 13.98 -16.12
N ALA A 250 8.11 12.80 -16.63
CA ALA A 250 7.36 12.67 -17.88
C ALA A 250 5.91 13.17 -17.77
N PHE A 251 5.25 12.92 -16.64
CA PHE A 251 3.92 13.45 -16.36
C PHE A 251 3.94 14.98 -16.32
N LYS A 252 4.90 15.58 -15.61
CA LYS A 252 5.08 17.03 -15.51
C LYS A 252 5.39 17.66 -16.86
N ALA A 253 6.18 17.00 -17.71
CA ALA A 253 6.42 17.46 -19.08
C ALA A 253 5.13 17.47 -19.94
N THR A 254 4.18 16.58 -19.64
CA THR A 254 2.90 16.48 -20.36
C THR A 254 1.86 17.48 -19.85
N PHE A 255 1.73 17.62 -18.52
CA PHE A 255 0.62 18.35 -17.89
C PHE A 255 1.03 19.66 -17.20
N GLY A 256 2.33 19.94 -17.05
CA GLY A 256 2.84 21.17 -16.44
C GLY A 256 2.89 21.17 -14.91
N TYR A 257 2.46 20.11 -14.24
CA TYR A 257 2.49 19.95 -12.79
C TYR A 257 2.88 18.53 -12.37
N ASN A 258 3.35 18.38 -11.13
CA ASN A 258 3.74 17.07 -10.60
C ASN A 258 2.53 16.16 -10.38
N LEU A 259 2.77 14.85 -10.43
CA LEU A 259 1.87 13.87 -9.83
C LEU A 259 1.60 14.22 -8.36
N SER A 260 0.44 13.82 -7.87
CA SER A 260 0.02 13.98 -6.47
C SER A 260 -0.35 12.61 -5.95
N ILE A 261 0.36 12.12 -4.93
CA ILE A 261 0.13 10.80 -4.33
C ILE A 261 -0.36 10.96 -2.90
N SER A 262 -1.39 10.21 -2.53
CA SER A 262 -1.98 10.19 -1.19
C SER A 262 -1.36 9.12 -0.31
N GLU A 263 -1.05 7.93 -0.85
CA GLU A 263 -0.44 6.82 -0.11
C GLU A 263 0.74 6.20 -0.86
N ALA A 264 1.66 5.59 -0.11
CA ALA A 264 2.79 4.82 -0.63
C ALA A 264 3.07 3.65 0.34
N TYR A 265 4.30 3.49 0.87
CA TYR A 265 4.58 2.51 1.92
C TYR A 265 3.62 2.64 3.10
N ARG A 266 3.05 1.51 3.52
CA ARG A 266 2.09 1.43 4.63
C ARG A 266 2.61 0.47 5.71
N PRO A 267 2.94 0.98 6.91
CA PRO A 267 3.40 0.13 8.00
C PRO A 267 2.28 -0.78 8.51
N LEU A 268 2.65 -1.89 9.14
CA LEU A 268 1.73 -2.95 9.55
C LEU A 268 0.65 -2.44 10.51
N VAL A 269 1.00 -1.56 11.44
CA VAL A 269 0.04 -0.89 12.36
C VAL A 269 -1.03 -0.09 11.62
N LYS A 270 -0.66 0.59 10.53
CA LYS A 270 -1.60 1.36 9.70
C LYS A 270 -2.48 0.43 8.86
N GLN A 271 -1.92 -0.69 8.39
CA GLN A 271 -2.72 -1.71 7.71
C GLN A 271 -3.71 -2.39 8.66
N GLN A 272 -3.33 -2.66 9.91
CA GLN A 272 -4.23 -3.18 10.95
C GLN A 272 -5.38 -2.19 11.18
N PHE A 273 -5.07 -0.91 11.32
CA PHE A 273 -6.10 0.13 11.43
C PHE A 273 -7.09 0.12 10.26
N TYR A 274 -6.62 0.04 9.01
CA TYR A 274 -7.53 -0.03 7.87
C TYR A 274 -8.35 -1.31 7.84
N TYR A 275 -7.76 -2.44 8.25
CA TYR A 275 -8.48 -3.70 8.36
C TYR A 275 -9.59 -3.65 9.42
N ASP A 276 -9.30 -3.09 10.59
CA ASP A 276 -10.31 -2.96 11.66
C ASP A 276 -11.44 -1.99 11.27
N LEU A 277 -11.12 -0.94 10.50
CA LEU A 277 -12.09 0.05 10.04
C LEU A 277 -12.96 -0.43 8.87
N LEU A 278 -12.34 -1.10 7.89
CA LEU A 278 -12.95 -1.40 6.59
C LEU A 278 -13.29 -2.88 6.41
N GLY A 279 -12.87 -3.74 7.34
CA GLY A 279 -13.02 -5.18 7.24
C GLY A 279 -12.41 -5.74 5.95
N SER A 280 -13.18 -6.56 5.24
CA SER A 280 -12.76 -7.23 4.01
C SER A 280 -12.44 -6.30 2.82
N GLN A 281 -12.74 -4.99 2.93
CA GLN A 281 -12.33 -4.01 1.91
C GLN A 281 -10.86 -3.62 2.04
N ALA A 282 -10.21 -3.90 3.18
CA ALA A 282 -8.78 -3.71 3.35
C ALA A 282 -8.05 -5.06 3.27
N ALA A 283 -6.83 -5.04 2.72
CA ALA A 283 -5.98 -6.22 2.71
C ALA A 283 -5.72 -6.71 4.14
N VAL A 284 -5.65 -8.04 4.31
CA VAL A 284 -5.24 -8.64 5.58
C VAL A 284 -3.86 -8.08 5.97
N PRO A 285 -3.63 -7.66 7.23
CA PRO A 285 -2.34 -7.17 7.69
C PRO A 285 -1.18 -8.10 7.28
N GLY A 286 -0.13 -7.53 6.71
CA GLY A 286 1.02 -8.28 6.17
C GLY A 286 0.86 -8.81 4.73
N THR A 287 -0.23 -8.47 4.03
CA THR A 287 -0.47 -8.93 2.64
C THR A 287 -0.58 -7.80 1.60
N SER A 288 -0.62 -6.54 2.02
CA SER A 288 -0.79 -5.37 1.14
C SER A 288 0.47 -5.04 0.34
N ASN A 289 0.35 -4.71 -0.94
CA ASN A 289 1.50 -4.22 -1.74
C ASN A 289 2.08 -2.91 -1.19
N HIS A 290 1.28 -2.10 -0.49
CA HIS A 290 1.78 -0.91 0.20
C HIS A 290 2.78 -1.29 1.30
N GLY A 291 2.60 -2.41 2.00
CA GLY A 291 3.56 -2.86 3.00
C GLY A 291 4.88 -3.36 2.41
N LEU A 292 4.96 -3.58 1.10
CA LEU A 292 6.22 -3.90 0.41
C LEU A 292 6.92 -2.66 -0.17
N GLY A 293 6.35 -1.46 0.03
CA GLY A 293 6.87 -0.23 -0.59
C GLY A 293 6.77 -0.22 -2.11
N GLN A 294 5.86 -1.02 -2.67
CA GLN A 294 5.69 -1.23 -4.11
C GLN A 294 4.42 -0.56 -4.65
N ALA A 295 3.52 -0.05 -3.82
CA ALA A 295 2.29 0.56 -4.27
C ALA A 295 2.27 2.08 -4.02
N ILE A 296 1.54 2.78 -4.88
CA ILE A 296 1.14 4.18 -4.70
C ILE A 296 -0.36 4.30 -4.92
N ASP A 297 -0.97 5.21 -4.17
CA ASP A 297 -2.31 5.70 -4.47
C ASP A 297 -2.21 7.17 -4.87
N PHE A 298 -2.78 7.52 -6.02
CA PHE A 298 -2.90 8.91 -6.43
C PHE A 298 -3.88 9.68 -5.54
N ASP A 299 -3.80 11.01 -5.59
CA ASP A 299 -4.67 11.89 -4.83
C ASP A 299 -6.12 11.76 -5.30
N THR A 300 -6.98 11.22 -4.44
CA THR A 300 -8.41 11.06 -4.71
C THR A 300 -9.20 12.33 -4.37
N GLN A 301 -8.56 13.33 -3.76
CA GLN A 301 -9.22 14.61 -3.52
C GLN A 301 -9.21 15.53 -4.73
N THR A 302 -10.18 16.44 -4.70
CA THR A 302 -10.41 17.43 -5.74
C THR A 302 -9.38 18.56 -5.63
N THR A 303 -8.67 18.84 -6.71
CA THR A 303 -7.93 20.10 -6.84
C THR A 303 -8.71 21.05 -7.75
N LYS A 304 -9.19 22.16 -7.16
CA LYS A 304 -9.82 23.34 -7.81
C LYS A 304 -11.10 23.08 -8.64
N GLY A 305 -12.26 23.33 -8.03
CA GLY A 305 -13.49 23.70 -8.73
C GLY A 305 -14.34 22.56 -9.33
N GLY A 306 -13.98 21.30 -9.12
CA GLY A 306 -14.75 20.14 -9.58
C GLY A 306 -15.00 19.09 -8.49
N SER A 307 -15.95 18.19 -8.73
CA SER A 307 -16.39 17.15 -7.76
C SER A 307 -15.62 15.82 -7.86
N THR A 308 -14.60 15.71 -8.72
CA THR A 308 -13.96 14.43 -9.06
C THR A 308 -12.44 14.59 -9.19
N SER A 309 -11.65 13.63 -8.69
CA SER A 309 -10.17 13.59 -8.80
C SER A 309 -9.72 13.75 -10.26
N ILE A 310 -8.61 14.45 -10.49
CA ILE A 310 -8.01 14.55 -11.83
C ILE A 310 -7.56 13.19 -12.37
N TYR A 311 -7.36 12.20 -11.50
CA TYR A 311 -6.97 10.83 -11.87
C TYR A 311 -8.17 9.89 -12.07
N TYR A 312 -9.39 10.40 -11.92
CA TYR A 312 -10.60 9.59 -12.06
C TYR A 312 -10.73 9.01 -13.47
N TRP A 313 -11.46 7.89 -13.57
CA TRP A 313 -11.71 7.17 -14.81
C TRP A 313 -12.02 8.09 -16.01
N GLY A 314 -11.28 7.89 -17.10
CA GLY A 314 -11.50 8.54 -18.38
C GLY A 314 -10.94 9.95 -18.51
N THR A 315 -10.42 10.55 -17.43
CA THR A 315 -9.73 11.84 -17.50
C THR A 315 -8.45 11.74 -18.35
N PRO A 316 -7.92 12.87 -18.86
CA PRO A 316 -6.65 12.88 -19.58
C PRO A 316 -5.50 12.24 -18.79
N GLN A 317 -5.45 12.45 -17.47
CA GLN A 317 -4.42 11.92 -16.59
C GLN A 317 -4.57 10.42 -16.39
N ASP A 318 -5.80 9.92 -16.17
CA ASP A 318 -6.09 8.49 -16.10
C ASP A 318 -5.66 7.76 -17.37
N LYS A 319 -6.05 8.30 -18.54
CA LYS A 319 -5.68 7.74 -19.85
C LYS A 319 -4.16 7.74 -20.05
N TRP A 320 -3.50 8.84 -19.70
CA TRP A 320 -2.04 8.94 -19.81
C TRP A 320 -1.35 7.93 -18.90
N LEU A 321 -1.76 7.82 -17.63
CA LEU A 321 -1.16 6.87 -16.70
C LEU A 321 -1.38 5.43 -17.13
N THR A 322 -2.61 5.09 -17.56
CA THR A 322 -2.94 3.76 -18.07
C THR A 322 -2.08 3.38 -19.28
N ALA A 323 -1.81 4.33 -20.18
CA ALA A 323 -1.01 4.08 -21.38
C ALA A 323 0.51 4.09 -21.12
N ASN A 324 1.00 4.82 -20.11
CA ASN A 324 2.42 5.14 -20.01
C ASN A 324 3.11 4.61 -18.74
N ALA A 325 2.41 4.37 -17.63
CA ALA A 325 3.03 4.06 -16.34
C ALA A 325 3.97 2.85 -16.40
N LEU A 326 3.66 1.86 -17.24
CA LEU A 326 4.46 0.63 -17.39
C LEU A 326 5.87 0.89 -17.94
N ASN A 327 6.09 2.01 -18.64
CA ASN A 327 7.41 2.44 -19.09
C ASN A 327 8.36 2.77 -17.93
N TRP A 328 7.81 2.94 -16.73
CA TRP A 328 8.55 3.11 -15.47
C TRP A 328 8.21 2.00 -14.47
N GLY A 329 7.72 0.87 -14.96
CA GLY A 329 7.44 -0.30 -14.14
C GLY A 329 6.24 -0.15 -13.19
N PHE A 330 5.38 0.85 -13.33
CA PHE A 330 4.12 0.94 -12.59
C PHE A 330 2.94 0.49 -13.44
N GLN A 331 1.99 -0.21 -12.85
CA GLN A 331 0.74 -0.57 -13.54
C GLN A 331 -0.44 -0.50 -12.58
N ARG A 332 -1.63 -0.21 -13.13
CA ARG A 332 -2.87 -0.48 -12.43
C ARG A 332 -3.11 -1.99 -12.47
N PRO A 333 -3.22 -2.69 -11.31
CA PRO A 333 -3.53 -4.12 -11.30
C PRO A 333 -4.83 -4.43 -12.04
N LYS A 334 -4.87 -5.56 -12.75
CA LYS A 334 -6.01 -5.93 -13.61
C LYS A 334 -7.31 -6.01 -12.81
N GLU A 335 -7.21 -6.50 -11.58
CA GLU A 335 -8.29 -6.66 -10.60
C GLU A 335 -8.93 -5.32 -10.23
N TYR A 336 -8.15 -4.23 -10.27
CA TYR A 336 -8.59 -2.87 -9.97
C TYR A 336 -8.86 -2.03 -11.22
N SER A 337 -8.77 -2.63 -12.41
CA SER A 337 -8.86 -1.92 -13.69
C SER A 337 -10.29 -1.69 -14.18
N THR A 338 -11.30 -2.26 -13.51
CA THR A 338 -12.71 -2.14 -13.90
C THR A 338 -13.22 -0.72 -13.65
N PRO A 339 -13.59 0.06 -14.69
CA PRO A 339 -14.05 1.43 -14.51
C PRO A 339 -15.28 1.52 -13.60
N GLY A 340 -15.29 2.49 -12.69
CA GLY A 340 -16.40 2.76 -11.77
C GLY A 340 -16.50 1.86 -10.54
N VAL A 341 -15.77 0.73 -10.51
CA VAL A 341 -15.77 -0.23 -9.38
C VAL A 341 -14.37 -0.42 -8.80
N GLY A 342 -13.34 -0.39 -9.65
CA GLY A 342 -11.95 -0.56 -9.25
C GLY A 342 -11.30 0.71 -8.70
N GLU A 343 -10.07 0.53 -8.23
CA GLU A 343 -9.25 1.60 -7.65
C GLU A 343 -8.47 2.35 -8.74
N TYR A 344 -9.09 3.37 -9.35
CA TYR A 344 -8.41 4.18 -10.39
C TYR A 344 -7.11 4.81 -9.89
N TRP A 345 -7.03 5.08 -8.60
CA TRP A 345 -5.89 5.72 -7.97
C TRP A 345 -4.71 4.76 -7.75
N HIS A 346 -4.96 3.45 -7.68
CA HIS A 346 -3.98 2.48 -7.22
C HIS A 346 -3.06 2.00 -8.35
N TYR A 347 -1.76 2.15 -8.16
CA TYR A 347 -0.74 1.63 -9.05
C TYR A 347 0.29 0.84 -8.24
N THR A 348 0.63 -0.34 -8.75
CA THR A 348 1.66 -1.21 -8.18
C THR A 348 2.88 -1.21 -9.10
N PHE A 349 4.05 -1.04 -8.52
CA PHE A 349 5.33 -1.27 -9.15
C PHE A 349 5.49 -2.77 -9.43
N VAL A 350 5.81 -3.13 -10.66
CA VAL A 350 6.03 -4.49 -11.17
C VAL A 350 7.41 -4.66 -11.79
N GLY A 351 8.21 -3.59 -11.84
CA GLY A 351 9.56 -3.61 -12.39
C GLY A 351 9.61 -3.76 -13.89
#